data_AF-A0A822BJQ5-F1
#
_entry.id   AF-A0A822BJQ5-F1
#
_cell.length_a   1.000
_cell.length_b   1.000
_cell.length_c   1.000
_cell.angle_alpha   90.00
_cell.angle_beta   90.00
_cell.angle_gamma   90.00
#
_symmetry.space_group_name_H-M   'P 1'
#
loop_
_entity.id
_entity.type
_entity.pdbx_description
1 polymer ?
#
loop_
_entity_poly.entity_id
_entity_poly.type
_entity_poly.pdbx_seq_one_letter_code
_entity_poly.pdbx_strand_id
1 'polypeptide(L)'
;LVALPLWLVVQAATQVEDAKESNRHDNVASIVEQLDTMFDKEEFQQAYEYIEKNKTNELFQSHYIRWRIARIFYKLSLITKDKQLKRKLVEEGFDQVKLAVQPGNHIYSVHKWYGILLNEKCQYTSTDEQIRSAYEVLDHFEEAVRLNPQDPTSYYLLGSW
;
A
#
# COMPACT_ATOMS: atom_id res chain seq x y z
N LEU A 1 15.54 -39.72 32.36
CA LEU A 1 15.15 -38.57 31.51
C LEU A 1 14.12 -39.09 30.51
N VAL A 2 12.83 -38.79 30.69
CA VAL A 2 11.79 -39.19 29.74
C VAL A 2 11.75 -38.14 28.65
N ALA A 3 12.14 -38.50 27.43
CA ALA A 3 12.04 -37.61 26.28
C ALA A 3 10.56 -37.37 25.94
N LEU A 4 10.17 -36.10 25.72
CA LEU A 4 8.83 -35.78 25.25
C LEU A 4 8.58 -36.39 23.87
N PRO A 5 7.37 -36.91 23.59
CA PRO A 5 7.06 -37.49 22.30
C PRO A 5 7.03 -36.40 21.21
N LEU A 6 7.51 -36.74 20.01
CA LEU A 6 7.70 -35.81 18.89
C LEU A 6 6.43 -34.99 18.55
N TRP A 7 5.24 -35.60 18.64
CA TRP A 7 3.97 -34.91 18.35
C TRP A 7 3.68 -33.76 19.32
N LEU A 8 4.07 -33.89 20.59
CA LEU A 8 3.89 -32.84 21.60
C LEU A 8 4.83 -31.65 21.35
N VAL A 9 6.05 -31.93 20.88
CA VAL A 9 7.01 -30.89 20.48
C VAL A 9 6.53 -30.14 19.24
N VAL A 10 6.02 -30.87 18.24
CA VAL A 10 5.43 -30.27 17.02
C VAL A 10 4.22 -29.41 17.38
N GLN A 11 3.31 -29.90 18.23
CA GLN A 11 2.14 -29.13 18.67
C GLN A 11 2.54 -27.84 19.40
N ALA A 12 3.52 -27.90 20.30
CA ALA A 12 4.01 -26.72 20.99
C ALA A 12 4.65 -25.70 20.01
N ALA A 13 5.41 -26.17 19.01
CA ALA A 13 5.99 -25.30 17.99
C ALA A 13 4.90 -24.60 17.14
N THR A 14 3.86 -25.34 16.72
CA THR A 14 2.73 -24.77 15.96
C THR A 14 2.00 -23.68 16.75
N GLN A 15 1.73 -23.90 18.05
CA GLN A 15 1.07 -22.90 18.90
C GLN A 15 1.91 -21.62 19.06
N VAL A 16 3.25 -21.76 19.12
CA VAL A 16 4.15 -20.60 19.22
C VAL A 16 4.19 -19.83 17.89
N GLU A 17 4.18 -20.52 16.75
CA GLU A 17 4.12 -19.87 15.43
C GLU A 17 2.78 -19.16 15.23
N ASP A 18 1.66 -19.81 15.54
CA ASP A 18 0.31 -19.21 15.46
C ASP A 18 0.20 -17.97 16.35
N ALA A 19 0.72 -18.01 17.57
CA ALA A 19 0.72 -16.86 18.48
C ALA A 19 1.58 -15.69 17.97
N LYS A 20 2.74 -15.99 17.37
CA LYS A 20 3.60 -14.96 16.75
C LYS A 20 2.90 -14.32 15.55
N GLU A 21 2.25 -15.13 14.73
CA GLU A 21 1.54 -14.66 13.54
C GLU A 21 0.32 -13.82 13.94
N SER A 22 -0.47 -14.24 14.93
CA SER A 22 -1.56 -13.43 15.48
C SER A 22 -1.07 -12.08 16.00
N ASN A 23 0.02 -12.06 16.78
CA ASN A 23 0.60 -10.81 17.29
C ASN A 23 1.09 -9.91 16.14
N ARG A 24 1.72 -10.48 15.09
CA ARG A 24 2.11 -9.72 13.89
C ARG A 24 0.89 -9.09 13.22
N HIS A 25 -0.20 -9.83 13.06
CA HIS A 25 -1.45 -9.31 12.49
C HIS A 25 -2.02 -8.15 13.31
N ASP A 26 -2.09 -8.29 14.63
CA ASP A 26 -2.59 -7.24 15.53
C ASP A 26 -1.74 -5.97 15.44
N ASN A 27 -0.41 -6.12 15.34
CA ASN A 27 0.51 -4.99 15.17
C ASN A 27 0.33 -4.30 13.81
N VAL A 28 0.11 -5.05 12.72
CA VAL A 28 -0.19 -4.48 11.39
C VAL A 28 -1.53 -3.74 11.44
N ALA A 29 -2.55 -4.31 12.07
CA ALA A 29 -3.86 -3.69 12.21
C ALA A 29 -3.77 -2.36 12.99
N SER A 30 -3.00 -2.32 14.07
CA SER A 30 -2.75 -1.10 14.84
C SER A 30 -2.09 0.01 14.02
N ILE A 31 -1.06 -0.32 13.22
CA ILE A 31 -0.40 0.65 12.32
C ILE A 31 -1.38 1.13 11.25
N VAL A 32 -2.17 0.22 10.69
CA VAL A 32 -3.21 0.53 9.70
C VAL A 32 -4.20 1.55 10.25
N GLU A 33 -4.75 1.29 11.44
CA GLU A 33 -5.70 2.19 12.10
C GLU A 33 -5.09 3.56 12.37
N GLN A 34 -3.83 3.60 12.79
CA GLN A 34 -3.11 4.85 13.03
C GLN A 34 -2.95 5.67 11.73
N LEU A 35 -2.55 5.04 10.62
CA LEU A 35 -2.40 5.69 9.32
C LEU A 35 -3.76 6.11 8.71
N ASP A 36 -4.81 5.34 8.93
CA ASP A 36 -6.19 5.70 8.56
C ASP A 36 -6.68 6.91 9.37
N THR A 37 -6.49 6.90 10.68
CA THR A 37 -6.85 8.02 11.56
C THR A 37 -6.13 9.31 11.19
N MET A 38 -4.82 9.26 10.94
CA MET A 38 -4.06 10.45 10.52
C MET A 38 -4.52 10.96 9.16
N PHE A 39 -4.88 10.06 8.24
CA PHE A 39 -5.37 10.42 6.92
C PHE A 39 -6.75 11.10 7.00
N ASP A 40 -7.66 10.57 7.82
CA ASP A 40 -9.01 11.11 8.00
C ASP A 40 -9.00 12.49 8.68
N LYS A 41 -7.99 12.76 9.52
CA LYS A 41 -7.74 14.08 10.12
C LYS A 41 -6.94 15.03 9.23
N GLU A 42 -6.57 14.61 8.02
CA GLU A 42 -5.71 15.34 7.10
C GLU A 42 -4.33 15.71 7.68
N GLU A 43 -3.85 14.94 8.66
CA GLU A 43 -2.54 15.11 9.33
C GLU A 43 -1.40 14.52 8.49
N PHE A 44 -1.37 14.81 7.18
CA PHE A 44 -0.48 14.13 6.24
C PHE A 44 1.02 14.31 6.56
N GLN A 45 1.40 15.49 7.06
CA GLN A 45 2.78 15.78 7.45
C GLN A 45 3.22 14.91 8.65
N GLN A 46 2.33 14.76 9.65
CA GLN A 46 2.60 13.91 10.82
C GLN A 46 2.66 12.44 10.41
N ALA A 47 1.78 12.02 9.50
CA ALA A 47 1.79 10.67 8.96
C ALA A 47 3.10 10.36 8.22
N TYR A 48 3.61 11.31 7.43
CA TYR A 48 4.92 11.18 6.77
C TYR A 48 6.07 11.05 7.76
N GLU A 49 6.11 11.88 8.79
CA GLU A 49 7.14 11.79 9.85
C GLU A 49 7.07 10.45 10.59
N TYR A 50 5.87 9.96 10.85
CA TYR A 50 5.64 8.64 11.44
C TYR A 50 6.13 7.51 10.53
N ILE A 51 5.88 7.59 9.22
CA ILE A 51 6.36 6.61 8.23
C ILE A 51 7.89 6.63 8.14
N GLU A 52 8.50 7.81 8.02
CA GLU A 52 9.96 7.96 7.91
C GLU A 52 10.68 7.43 9.15
N LYS A 53 10.13 7.68 10.35
CA LYS A 53 10.66 7.15 11.61
C LYS A 53 10.66 5.62 11.66
N ASN A 54 9.73 4.97 10.96
CA ASN A 54 9.53 3.52 11.00
C ASN A 54 9.91 2.81 9.70
N LYS A 55 10.63 3.45 8.77
CA LYS A 55 10.96 2.85 7.47
C LYS A 55 11.75 1.54 7.52
N THR A 56 12.49 1.31 8.59
CA THR A 56 13.27 0.07 8.82
C THR A 56 12.44 -1.04 9.48
N ASN A 57 11.21 -0.74 9.92
CA ASN A 57 10.33 -1.71 10.54
C ASN A 57 9.72 -2.62 9.47
N GLU A 58 9.95 -3.93 9.59
CA GLU A 58 9.43 -4.93 8.65
C GLU A 58 7.90 -4.93 8.53
N LEU A 59 7.17 -4.51 9.56
CA LEU A 59 5.71 -4.43 9.51
C LEU A 59 5.23 -3.46 8.43
N PHE A 60 5.98 -2.38 8.16
CA PHE A 60 5.66 -1.40 7.12
C PHE A 60 5.80 -1.98 5.70
N GLN A 61 6.38 -3.17 5.56
CA GLN A 61 6.43 -3.89 4.29
C GLN A 61 5.13 -4.61 3.95
N SER A 62 4.17 -4.68 4.88
CA SER A 62 2.85 -5.26 4.66
C SER A 62 2.12 -4.56 3.52
N HIS A 63 1.50 -5.34 2.63
CA HIS A 63 0.69 -4.83 1.53
C HIS A 63 -0.44 -3.90 2.02
N TYR A 64 -1.00 -4.17 3.20
CA TYR A 64 -2.04 -3.34 3.82
C TYR A 64 -1.52 -1.95 4.24
N ILE A 65 -0.24 -1.82 4.56
CA ILE A 65 0.38 -0.55 4.95
C ILE A 65 0.90 0.20 3.73
N ARG A 66 1.50 -0.50 2.75
CA ARG A 66 2.12 0.12 1.57
C ARG A 66 1.19 1.04 0.78
N TRP A 67 -0.04 0.61 0.49
CA TRP A 67 -0.97 1.48 -0.24
C TRP A 67 -1.43 2.70 0.59
N ARG A 68 -1.41 2.60 1.93
CA ARG A 68 -1.70 3.72 2.84
C ARG A 68 -0.57 4.74 2.85
N ILE A 69 0.69 4.28 2.83
CA ILE A 69 1.84 5.16 2.62
C ILE A 69 1.69 5.87 1.28
N ALA A 70 1.39 5.12 0.23
CA ALA A 70 1.25 5.63 -1.13
C ALA A 70 0.19 6.74 -1.24
N ARG A 71 -1.00 6.56 -0.63
CA ARG A 71 -2.03 7.61 -0.62
C ARG A 71 -1.63 8.85 0.17
N ILE A 72 -0.90 8.70 1.28
CA ILE A 72 -0.43 9.82 2.10
C ILE A 72 0.57 10.64 1.28
N PHE A 73 1.50 9.97 0.62
CA PHE A 73 2.51 10.61 -0.23
C PHE A 73 1.86 11.33 -1.41
N TYR A 74 0.85 10.73 -2.03
CA TYR A 74 0.03 11.39 -3.05
C TYR A 74 -0.66 12.64 -2.50
N LYS A 75 -1.31 12.59 -1.34
CA LYS A 75 -1.94 13.78 -0.72
C LYS A 75 -0.94 14.88 -0.41
N LEU A 76 0.24 14.53 0.09
CA LEU A 76 1.33 15.48 0.31
C LEU A 76 1.81 16.12 -1.00
N SER A 77 1.87 15.35 -2.09
CA SER A 77 2.30 15.86 -3.39
C SER A 77 1.32 16.90 -3.93
N LEU A 78 0.02 16.78 -3.63
CA LEU A 78 -1.01 17.74 -4.04
C LEU A 78 -0.94 19.08 -3.28
N ILE A 79 -0.55 19.06 -2.00
CA ILE A 79 -0.48 20.28 -1.17
C ILE A 79 0.89 20.97 -1.24
N THR A 80 1.91 20.27 -1.74
CA THR A 80 3.27 20.78 -1.86
C THR A 80 3.41 21.73 -3.05
N LYS A 81 4.05 22.90 -2.83
CA LYS A 81 4.32 23.89 -3.89
C LYS A 81 5.64 23.63 -4.63
N ASP A 82 6.58 22.95 -3.99
CA ASP A 82 7.86 22.59 -4.59
C ASP A 82 7.67 21.45 -5.60
N LYS A 83 7.99 21.74 -6.86
CA LYS A 83 7.85 20.79 -7.97
C LYS A 83 8.77 19.58 -7.83
N GLN A 84 9.98 19.76 -7.31
CA GLN A 84 10.92 18.66 -7.11
C GLN A 84 10.45 17.74 -6.00
N LEU A 85 10.00 18.32 -4.88
CA LEU A 85 9.43 17.55 -3.77
C LEU A 85 8.14 16.85 -4.19
N LYS A 86 7.26 17.52 -4.94
CA LYS A 86 6.04 16.90 -5.51
C LYS A 86 6.39 15.63 -6.30
N ARG A 87 7.33 15.74 -7.25
CA ARG A 87 7.77 14.60 -8.07
C ARG A 87 8.33 13.49 -7.20
N LYS A 88 9.21 13.82 -6.25
CA LYS A 88 9.80 12.84 -5.32
C LYS A 88 8.74 12.07 -4.54
N LEU A 89 7.75 12.76 -3.97
CA LEU A 89 6.66 12.13 -3.22
C LEU A 89 5.83 11.17 -4.08
N VAL A 90 5.55 11.55 -5.33
CA VAL A 90 4.83 10.70 -6.28
C VAL A 90 5.66 9.45 -6.63
N GLU A 91 6.94 9.61 -6.91
CA GLU A 91 7.85 8.51 -7.23
C GLU A 91 7.98 7.54 -6.03
N GLU A 92 8.21 8.04 -4.82
CA GLU A 92 8.31 7.23 -3.61
C GLU A 92 6.99 6.54 -3.26
N GLY A 93 5.85 7.22 -3.43
CA GLY A 93 4.52 6.63 -3.25
C GLY A 93 4.26 5.51 -4.25
N PHE A 94 4.65 5.71 -5.51
CA PHE A 94 4.51 4.69 -6.56
C PHE A 94 5.35 3.44 -6.26
N ASP A 95 6.57 3.61 -5.75
CA ASP A 95 7.43 2.47 -5.39
C ASP A 95 6.77 1.59 -4.32
N GLN A 96 6.00 2.16 -3.37
CA GLN A 96 5.28 1.38 -2.36
C GLN A 96 4.19 0.50 -2.97
N VAL A 97 3.36 1.04 -3.87
CA VAL A 97 2.30 0.25 -4.52
C VAL A 97 2.87 -0.77 -5.50
N LYS A 98 3.99 -0.45 -6.16
CA LYS A 98 4.71 -1.40 -7.00
C LYS A 98 5.26 -2.59 -6.20
N LEU A 99 5.81 -2.35 -5.01
CA LEU A 99 6.21 -3.43 -4.11
C LEU A 99 5.01 -4.21 -3.57
N ALA A 100 3.85 -3.56 -3.46
CA ALA A 100 2.64 -4.20 -2.99
C ALA A 100 1.99 -5.10 -4.05
N VAL A 101 2.11 -4.76 -5.33
CA VAL A 101 1.49 -5.52 -6.44
C VAL A 101 2.34 -6.76 -6.78
N GLN A 102 2.23 -7.78 -5.92
CA GLN A 102 2.86 -9.09 -6.10
C GLN A 102 1.82 -10.11 -6.59
N PRO A 103 2.22 -11.17 -7.30
CA PRO A 103 1.32 -12.27 -7.64
C PRO A 103 0.58 -12.80 -6.40
N GLY A 104 -0.74 -12.85 -6.46
CA GLY A 104 -1.60 -13.29 -5.35
C GLY A 104 -2.06 -12.18 -4.40
N ASN A 105 -1.64 -10.92 -4.61
CA ASN A 105 -2.25 -9.80 -3.88
C ASN A 105 -3.62 -9.45 -4.49
N HIS A 106 -4.68 -9.69 -3.73
CA HIS A 106 -6.07 -9.42 -4.11
C HIS A 106 -6.68 -8.19 -3.41
N ILE A 107 -5.83 -7.29 -2.91
CA ILE A 107 -6.27 -6.05 -2.25
C ILE A 107 -6.60 -5.02 -3.33
N TYR A 108 -7.88 -4.80 -3.60
CA TYR A 108 -8.34 -3.84 -4.62
C TYR A 108 -7.72 -2.43 -4.44
N SER A 109 -7.51 -1.98 -3.20
CA SER A 109 -6.89 -0.68 -2.89
C SER A 109 -5.46 -0.56 -3.43
N VAL A 110 -4.70 -1.66 -3.49
CA VAL A 110 -3.34 -1.64 -4.06
C VAL A 110 -3.42 -1.33 -5.55
N HIS A 111 -4.29 -2.00 -6.29
CA HIS A 111 -4.51 -1.74 -7.71
C HIS A 111 -5.04 -0.33 -7.96
N LYS A 112 -6.01 0.13 -7.17
CA LYS A 112 -6.53 1.51 -7.23
C LYS A 112 -5.41 2.54 -7.07
N TRP A 113 -4.61 2.42 -6.00
CA TRP A 113 -3.54 3.40 -5.75
C TRP A 113 -2.36 3.26 -6.73
N TYR A 114 -2.13 2.06 -7.29
CA TYR A 114 -1.19 1.85 -8.38
C TYR A 114 -1.55 2.68 -9.60
N GLY A 115 -2.78 2.57 -10.10
CA GLY A 115 -3.22 3.33 -11.27
C GLY A 115 -3.18 4.85 -11.05
N ILE A 116 -3.64 5.33 -9.88
CA ILE A 116 -3.59 6.76 -9.53
C ILE A 116 -2.16 7.30 -9.56
N LEU A 117 -1.22 6.60 -8.92
CA LEU A 117 0.17 7.06 -8.82
C LEU A 117 0.94 6.88 -10.12
N LEU A 118 0.68 5.83 -10.89
CA LEU A 118 1.31 5.65 -12.20
C LEU A 118 0.92 6.81 -13.13
N ASN A 119 -0.36 7.20 -13.14
CA ASN A 119 -0.80 8.38 -13.89
C ASN A 119 -0.08 9.65 -13.44
N GLU A 120 -0.05 9.92 -12.14
CA GLU A 120 0.61 11.14 -11.66
C GLU A 120 2.11 11.13 -11.99
N LYS A 121 2.75 9.95 -11.91
CA LYS A 121 4.16 9.77 -12.22
C LYS A 121 4.45 9.96 -13.72
N CYS A 122 3.60 9.48 -14.61
CA CYS A 122 3.86 9.57 -16.05
C CYS A 122 3.79 11.00 -16.58
N GLN A 123 3.18 11.96 -15.86
CA GLN A 123 3.21 13.38 -16.22
C GLN A 123 4.64 13.97 -16.30
N TYR A 124 5.64 13.29 -15.73
CA TYR A 124 7.05 13.67 -15.80
C TYR A 124 7.84 12.95 -16.91
N THR A 125 7.15 12.20 -17.77
CA THR A 125 7.73 11.34 -18.82
C THR A 125 7.32 11.81 -20.22
N SER A 126 7.89 11.20 -21.26
CA SER A 126 7.54 11.53 -22.66
C SER A 126 6.10 11.15 -23.01
N THR A 127 5.54 11.77 -24.05
CA THR A 127 4.17 11.44 -24.52
C THR A 127 4.00 9.95 -24.84
N ASP A 128 5.01 9.33 -25.44
CA ASP A 128 4.98 7.90 -25.75
C ASP A 128 4.93 7.04 -24.48
N GLU A 129 5.66 7.42 -23.44
CA GLU A 129 5.63 6.73 -22.14
C GLU A 129 4.30 6.94 -21.42
N GLN A 130 3.71 8.13 -21.52
CA GLN A 130 2.36 8.40 -21.00
C GLN A 130 1.31 7.52 -21.68
N ILE A 131 1.35 7.39 -23.01
CA ILE A 131 0.44 6.52 -23.76
C ILE A 131 0.58 5.06 -23.31
N ARG A 132 1.81 4.56 -23.16
CA ARG A 132 2.04 3.18 -22.68
C ARG A 132 1.53 2.99 -21.25
N SER A 133 1.80 3.95 -20.37
CA SER A 133 1.38 3.90 -18.98
C SER A 133 -0.14 3.96 -18.83
N ALA A 134 -0.85 4.61 -19.75
CA ALA A 134 -2.31 4.71 -19.72
C ALA A 134 -3.00 3.33 -19.81
N TYR A 135 -2.47 2.41 -20.64
CA TYR A 135 -3.00 1.04 -20.71
C TYR A 135 -2.78 0.28 -19.39
N GLU A 136 -1.60 0.44 -18.79
CA GLU A 136 -1.30 -0.18 -17.49
C GLU A 136 -2.18 0.40 -16.38
N VAL A 137 -2.42 1.72 -16.37
CA VAL A 137 -3.35 2.37 -15.44
C VAL A 137 -4.76 1.77 -15.58
N LEU A 138 -5.23 1.58 -16.82
CA LEU A 138 -6.54 1.00 -17.11
C LEU A 138 -6.64 -0.43 -16.57
N ASP A 139 -5.66 -1.29 -16.86
CA ASP A 139 -5.61 -2.67 -16.38
C ASP A 139 -5.72 -2.74 -14.84
N HIS A 140 -5.04 -1.83 -14.13
CA HIS A 140 -5.11 -1.77 -12.67
C HIS A 140 -6.48 -1.28 -12.16
N PHE A 141 -7.13 -0.34 -12.85
CA PHE A 141 -8.49 0.09 -12.46
C PHE A 141 -9.54 -0.99 -12.72
N GLU A 142 -9.46 -1.69 -13.85
CA GLU A 142 -10.33 -2.84 -14.14
C GLU A 142 -10.15 -3.94 -13.09
N GLU A 143 -8.92 -4.26 -12.71
CA GLU A 143 -8.63 -5.24 -11.66
C GLU A 143 -9.15 -4.77 -10.29
N ALA A 144 -9.03 -3.49 -9.96
CA ALA A 144 -9.61 -2.94 -8.73
C ALA A 144 -11.15 -3.06 -8.70
N VAL A 145 -11.82 -2.84 -9.83
CA VAL A 145 -13.27 -3.07 -9.96
C VAL A 145 -13.59 -4.56 -9.85
N ARG A 146 -12.81 -5.44 -10.50
CA ARG A 146 -13.01 -6.90 -10.44
C ARG A 146 -12.89 -7.43 -9.00
N LEU A 147 -11.91 -6.94 -8.25
CA LEU A 147 -11.66 -7.33 -6.87
C LEU A 147 -12.68 -6.74 -5.89
N ASN A 148 -13.17 -5.53 -6.14
CA ASN A 148 -14.22 -4.91 -5.33
C ASN A 148 -15.23 -4.14 -6.21
N PRO A 149 -16.27 -4.82 -6.72
CA PRO A 149 -17.27 -4.22 -7.59
C PRO A 149 -18.25 -3.29 -6.86
N GLN A 150 -18.04 -3.04 -5.56
CA GLN A 150 -18.85 -2.13 -4.76
C GLN A 150 -18.10 -0.83 -4.41
N ASP A 151 -16.82 -0.67 -4.79
CA ASP A 151 -16.11 0.60 -4.59
C ASP A 151 -16.52 1.62 -5.67
N PRO A 152 -17.30 2.68 -5.34
CA PRO A 152 -17.67 3.69 -6.32
C PRO A 152 -16.45 4.45 -6.85
N THR A 153 -15.36 4.53 -6.07
CA THR A 153 -14.13 5.22 -6.48
C THR A 153 -13.50 4.52 -7.67
N SER A 154 -13.43 3.18 -7.66
CA SER A 154 -12.85 2.41 -8.76
C SER A 154 -13.62 2.61 -10.07
N TYR A 155 -14.95 2.65 -10.03
CA TYR A 155 -15.75 2.96 -11.23
C TYR A 155 -15.57 4.39 -11.71
N TYR A 156 -15.54 5.36 -10.78
CA TYR A 156 -15.28 6.75 -11.14
C TYR A 156 -13.93 6.90 -11.85
N LEU A 157 -12.88 6.25 -11.32
CA LEU A 157 -11.55 6.24 -11.94
C LEU A 157 -11.58 5.59 -13.32
N LEU A 158 -12.24 4.43 -13.46
CA LEU A 158 -12.38 3.75 -14.75
C LEU A 158 -13.11 4.61 -15.80
N GLY A 159 -14.16 5.33 -15.40
CA GLY A 159 -14.93 6.19 -16.31
C GLY A 159 -14.33 7.58 -16.56
N SER A 160 -13.30 7.98 -15.79
CA SER A 160 -12.60 9.26 -15.97
C SER A 160 -11.40 9.16 -16.92
N TRP A 161 -11.11 7.96 -17.42
CA TRP A 161 -10.00 7.63 -18.32
C TRP A 161 -10.47 7.28 -19.73
#